data_AF-A0A382I4Q9-F1
#
_entry.id   AF-A0A382I4Q9-F1
#
_cell.length_a   1.000
_cell.length_b   1.000
_cell.length_c   1.000
_cell.angle_alpha   90.00
_cell.angle_beta   90.00
_cell.angle_gamma   90.00
#
_symmetry.space_group_name_H-M   'P 1'
#
loop_
_entity.id
_entity.type
_entity.pdbx_description
1 polymer ?
#
loop_
_entity_poly.entity_id
_entity_poly.type
_entity_poly.pdbx_seq_one_letter_code
_entity_poly.pdbx_strand_id
1 'polypeptide(L)' 'MFMCVELMLNAVNLTFVSLGDDLGDLGGQVSVFFVLVVAAAEVVVGLGIIVAIMRRRAGATADDLSVLRG' A
#
# COMPACT_ATOMS: atom_id res chain seq x y z
N MET A 1 2.40 8.91 -5.15
CA MET A 1 1.54 7.74 -5.43
C MET A 1 1.54 6.76 -4.27
N PHE A 2 2.67 6.14 -3.90
CA PHE A 2 2.73 5.15 -2.80
C PHE A 2 2.22 5.67 -1.45
N MET A 3 2.59 6.89 -1.05
CA MET A 3 2.05 7.49 0.18
C MET A 3 0.52 7.65 0.16
N CYS A 4 -0.10 7.81 -1.01
CA CYS A 4 -1.55 7.89 -1.13
C CYS A 4 -2.19 6.52 -0.87
N VAL A 5 -1.56 5.42 -1.33
CA VAL A 5 -2.05 4.05 -1.09
C VAL A 5 -1.99 3.73 0.39
N GLU A 6 -0.88 4.06 1.07
CA GLU A 6 -0.74 3.88 2.52
C GLU A 6 -1.82 4.66 3.31
N LEU A 7 -2.13 5.88 2.90
CA LEU A 7 -3.19 6.68 3.51
C LEU A 7 -4.58 6.05 3.27
N MET A 8 -4.83 5.51 2.08
CA MET A 8 -6.08 4.80 1.77
C MET A 8 -6.22 3.52 2.61
N LEU A 9 -5.15 2.73 2.77
CA LEU A 9 -5.14 1.54 3.62
C LEU A 9 -5.35 1.90 5.10
N ASN A 10 -4.80 3.01 5.57
CA ASN A 10 -5.09 3.51 6.92
C ASN A 10 -6.55 3.93 7.10
N ALA A 11 -7.16 4.57 6.10
CA ALA A 11 -8.59 4.91 6.15
C ALA A 11 -9.48 3.67 6.22
N VAL A 12 -9.11 2.61 5.49
CA VAL A 12 -9.78 1.29 5.57
C VAL A 12 -9.62 0.70 6.98
N ASN A 13 -8.43 0.75 7.57
CA ASN A 13 -8.22 0.28 8.95
C ASN A 13 -9.07 1.02 9.97
N LEU A 14 -9.17 2.35 9.84
CA LEU A 14 -10.03 3.15 10.70
C LEU A 14 -11.49 2.69 10.60
N THR A 15 -11.97 2.44 9.37
CA THR A 15 -13.32 1.96 9.12
C THR A 15 -13.57 0.59 9.77
N PHE A 16 -12.61 -0.34 9.68
CA PHE A 16 -12.73 -1.65 10.32
C PHE A 16 -12.75 -1.59 11.84
N VAL A 17 -11.93 -0.74 12.46
CA VAL A 17 -11.94 -0.56 13.92
C VAL A 17 -13.25 0.09 14.37
N SER A 18 -13.70 1.15 13.69
CA SER A 18 -14.94 1.84 14.04
C SER A 18 -16.15 0.91 13.94
N LEU A 19 -16.29 0.19 12.83
CA LEU A 19 -17.43 -0.73 12.65
C LEU A 19 -17.31 -1.97 13.54
N GLY A 20 -16.11 -2.46 13.81
CA GLY A 20 -15.88 -3.56 14.73
C GLY A 20 -16.28 -3.21 16.17
N ASP A 21 -15.99 -1.99 16.61
CA ASP A 21 -16.43 -1.49 17.92
C ASP A 21 -17.95 -1.29 17.97
N ASP A 22 -18.54 -0.62 16.98
CA ASP A 22 -19.99 -0.36 16.91
C ASP A 22 -20.83 -1.65 16.89
N LEU A 23 -20.33 -2.71 16.25
CA LEU A 23 -21.01 -4.01 16.14
C LEU A 23 -20.61 -5.01 17.24
N GLY A 24 -19.62 -4.67 18.08
CA GLY A 24 -19.05 -5.58 19.08
C GLY A 24 -18.36 -6.81 18.47
N ASP A 25 -17.82 -6.70 17.26
CA ASP A 25 -17.16 -7.77 16.52
C ASP A 25 -15.64 -7.60 16.49
N LEU A 26 -14.93 -8.57 17.10
CA LEU A 26 -13.47 -8.66 17.07
C LEU A 26 -12.90 -8.88 15.65
N GLY A 27 -13.73 -9.30 14.69
CA GLY A 27 -13.36 -9.45 13.29
C GLY A 27 -12.83 -8.15 12.66
N GLY A 28 -13.29 -6.98 13.11
CA GLY A 28 -12.78 -5.69 12.65
C GLY A 28 -11.30 -5.49 12.99
N GLN A 29 -10.92 -5.70 14.26
CA GLN A 29 -9.53 -5.55 14.71
C GLN A 29 -8.62 -6.65 14.12
N VAL A 30 -9.12 -7.87 13.94
CA VAL A 30 -8.39 -8.95 13.24
C VAL A 30 -8.11 -8.58 11.78
N SER A 31 -9.08 -7.97 11.09
CA SER A 31 -8.89 -7.52 9.70
C SER A 31 -7.80 -6.46 9.58
N VAL A 32 -7.73 -5.51 10.52
CA VAL A 32 -6.66 -4.49 10.56
C VAL A 32 -5.27 -5.13 10.63
N PHE A 33 -5.10 -6.18 11.43
CA PHE A 33 -3.81 -6.86 11.53
C PHE A 33 -3.35 -7.39 10.16
N PHE A 34 -4.25 -8.01 9.39
CA PHE A 34 -3.93 -8.49 8.05
C PHE A 34 -3.65 -7.35 7.06
N VAL A 35 -4.41 -6.26 7.12
CA VAL A 35 -4.15 -5.09 6.26
C VAL A 35 -2.77 -4.49 6.54
N LEU A 36 -2.35 -4.39 7.80
CA LEU A 36 -1.00 -3.91 8.16
C LEU A 36 0.09 -4.82 7.58
N VAL A 37 -0.10 -6.14 7.58
CA VAL A 37 0.84 -7.09 6.96
C VAL A 37 0.91 -6.89 5.45
N VAL A 38 -0.24 -6.70 4.79
CA VAL A 38 -0.30 -6.43 3.34
C VAL A 38 0.37 -5.11 2.99
N ALA A 39 0.11 -4.04 3.76
CA ALA A 39 0.75 -2.73 3.56
C ALA A 39 2.28 -2.83 3.69
N ALA A 40 2.78 -3.53 4.72
CA ALA A 40 4.21 -3.76 4.88
C ALA A 40 4.82 -4.52 3.69
N ALA A 41 4.13 -5.55 3.19
CA ALA A 41 4.57 -6.31 2.02
C ALA A 41 4.58 -5.44 0.73
N GLU A 42 3.54 -4.63 0.52
CA GLU A 42 3.43 -3.73 -0.62
C GLU A 42 4.59 -2.74 -0.66
N VAL A 43 4.88 -2.05 0.44
CA VAL A 43 5.95 -1.03 0.48
C VAL A 43 7.32 -1.63 0.20
N VAL A 44 7.59 -2.84 0.70
CA VAL A 44 8.87 -3.54 0.47
C VAL A 44 9.04 -3.88 -1.02
N VAL A 45 7.98 -4.43 -1.64
CA VAL A 45 8.01 -4.78 -3.07
C VAL A 45 8.08 -3.53 -3.94
N GLY A 46 7.23 -2.52 -3.67
CA GLY A 46 7.18 -1.27 -4.40
C GLY A 46 8.51 -0.53 -4.36
N LEU A 47 9.12 -0.36 -3.18
CA LEU A 47 10.42 0.28 -3.05
C LEU A 47 11.53 -0.56 -3.70
N GLY A 48 11.48 -1.89 -3.57
CA GLY A 48 12.42 -2.79 -4.24
C GLY A 48 12.44 -2.60 -5.76
N ILE A 49 11.26 -2.47 -6.37
CA ILE A 49 11.10 -2.18 -7.80
C ILE A 49 11.66 -0.79 -8.14
N ILE A 50 11.31 0.25 -7.38
CA ILE A 50 11.79 1.62 -7.61
C ILE A 50 13.32 1.66 -7.57
N VAL A 51 13.94 1.07 -6.55
CA VAL A 51 15.40 1.02 -6.42
C VAL A 51 16.03 0.26 -7.58
N ALA A 52 15.43 -0.86 -8.02
CA ALA A 52 15.92 -1.61 -9.16
C ALA A 52 15.90 -0.79 -10.47
N ILE A 53 14.85 0.02 -10.67
CA ILE A 53 14.72 0.93 -11.81
C ILE A 53 15.74 2.06 -11.71
N MET A 54 15.84 2.72 -10.55
CA MET A 54 16.77 3.83 -10.29
C MET A 54 18.24 3.43 -10.50
N ARG A 55 18.62 2.19 -10.15
CA ARG A 55 19.96 1.69 -10.45
C ARG A 55 20.26 1.57 -11.94
N ARG A 56 19.25 1.32 -12.78
CA ARG A 56 19.40 1.14 -14.23
C ARG A 56 19.20 2.43 -15.01
N ARG A 57 18.38 3.34 -14.49
CA ARG A 57 17.99 4.61 -15.12
C ARG A 57 17.97 5.71 -14.06
N ALA A 58 19.14 6.27 -13.77
CA ALA A 58 19.27 7.38 -12.84
C ALA A 58 18.41 8.57 -13.32
N GLY A 59 17.54 9.08 -12.45
CA GLY A 59 16.65 10.21 -12.77
C GLY A 59 15.35 9.86 -13.51
N ALA A 60 15.05 8.58 -13.73
CA ALA A 60 13.76 8.18 -14.29
C ALA A 60 12.58 8.60 -13.40
N THR A 61 11.54 9.11 -14.03
CA THR A 61 10.27 9.47 -13.40
C THR A 61 9.24 8.35 -13.60
N ALA A 62 8.10 8.44 -12.90
CA ALA A 62 7.03 7.46 -13.05
C ALA A 62 6.45 7.43 -14.48
N ASP A 63 6.44 8.56 -15.18
CA ASP A 63 5.92 8.69 -16.55
C ASP A 63 6.84 8.06 -17.60
N ASP A 64 8.15 8.00 -17.30
CA ASP A 64 9.17 7.39 -18.17
C ASP A 64 9.04 5.86 -18.26
N LEU A 65 8.21 5.25 -17.41
CA LEU A 65 7.97 3.80 -17.38
C LEU A 65 6.92 3.32 -18.40
N SER A 66 6.41 4.21 -19.25
CA SER A 66 5.41 3.93 -20.29
C SER A 66 5.97 3.32 -21.59
N VAL A 67 6.80 2.27 -21.45
CA VAL A 67 7.55 1.67 -22.58
C VAL A 67 6.70 0.72 -23.44
N LEU A 68 5.65 0.11 -22.86
CA LEU A 68 4.73 -0.76 -23.60
C LEU A 68 3.62 0.09 -24.23
N ARG A 69 3.66 0.20 -25.56
CA ARG A 69 2.55 0.71 -26.38
C ARG A 69 2.14 -0.40 -27.33
N GLY A 70 0.87 -0.80 -27.26
CA GLY A 70 0.27 -1.77 -28.17
C GLY A 70 0.22 -1.25 -29.59
#